data_AF-A0A828Z6B6-F1
#
_entry.id   AF-A0A828Z6B6-F1
#
_cell.length_a   1.000
_cell.length_b   1.000
_cell.length_c   1.000
_cell.angle_alpha   90.00
_cell.angle_beta   90.00
_cell.angle_gamma   90.00
#
_symmetry.space_group_name_H-M   'P 1'
#
loop_
_entity.id
_entity.type
_entity.pdbx_description
1 polymer ?
#
loop_
_entity_poly.entity_id
_entity_poly.type
_entity_poly.pdbx_seq_one_letter_code
_entity_poly.pdbx_strand_id
1 'polypeptide(L)'
;MRADNYHFHPEISDNFEIVCYERKDAGFDVYIFEKKNSVPEFEESRVDQFHIFLGTINSEDEFEEFYNLRIRKLIGNKYELIPYYAEKGSRKVCGKIFDALKNLGCYGMLLSSNELGDYTISIRRKDVEIAKTIVQSNVL
;
A
#
# COMPACT_ATOMS: atom_id res chain seq x y z
N MET A 1 13.64 -16.58 24.77
CA MET A 1 14.24 -15.26 25.01
C MET A 1 13.80 -14.36 23.89
N ARG A 2 12.98 -13.35 24.19
CA ARG A 2 12.62 -12.30 23.22
C ARG A 2 13.82 -11.39 23.16
N ALA A 3 14.56 -11.45 22.05
CA ALA A 3 15.47 -10.37 21.71
C ALA A 3 14.59 -9.15 21.45
N ASP A 4 14.99 -8.01 21.98
CA ASP A 4 14.34 -6.74 21.69
C ASP A 4 14.56 -6.48 20.19
N ASN A 5 13.56 -6.87 19.38
CA ASN A 5 13.58 -6.80 17.92
C ASN A 5 13.39 -5.34 17.51
N TYR A 6 14.45 -4.55 17.59
CA TYR A 6 14.40 -3.19 17.09
C TYR A 6 13.94 -3.21 15.63
N HIS A 7 12.98 -2.34 15.33
CA HIS A 7 12.50 -2.12 13.99
C HIS A 7 12.13 -0.66 13.85
N PHE A 8 12.23 -0.16 12.63
CA PHE A 8 11.79 1.17 12.29
C PHE A 8 10.89 1.15 11.07
N HIS A 9 10.00 2.14 11.02
CA HIS A 9 9.10 2.39 9.91
C HIS A 9 9.59 3.66 9.21
N PRO A 10 10.26 3.53 8.06
CA PRO A 10 10.72 4.69 7.33
C PRO A 10 9.55 5.58 6.91
N GLU A 11 9.70 6.89 7.05
CA GLU A 11 8.70 7.85 6.59
C GLU A 11 8.73 7.97 5.06
N ILE A 12 7.98 7.10 4.38
CA ILE A 12 7.80 7.12 2.92
C ILE A 12 6.40 7.63 2.56
N SER A 13 6.30 8.37 1.46
CA SER A 13 5.03 8.91 0.94
C SER A 13 4.27 7.92 0.03
N ASP A 14 4.60 6.63 0.12
CA ASP A 14 3.95 5.59 -0.67
C ASP A 14 2.73 5.01 0.06
N ASN A 15 1.83 4.41 -0.71
CA ASN A 15 0.59 3.86 -0.17
C ASN A 15 0.72 2.40 0.28
N PHE A 16 1.94 1.93 0.57
CA PHE A 16 2.21 0.63 1.18
C PHE A 16 3.22 0.81 2.31
N GLU A 17 3.17 -0.10 3.28
CA GLU A 17 4.02 -0.04 4.46
C GLU A 17 5.37 -0.70 4.20
N ILE A 18 6.45 -0.05 4.61
CA ILE A 18 7.79 -0.65 4.70
C ILE A 18 8.16 -0.77 6.17
N VAL A 19 8.75 -1.89 6.53
CA VAL A 19 9.32 -2.14 7.86
C VAL A 19 10.73 -2.71 7.72
N CYS A 20 11.63 -2.20 8.55
CA CYS A 20 13.01 -2.66 8.61
C CYS A 20 13.24 -3.36 9.96
N TYR A 21 13.59 -4.64 9.95
CA TYR A 21 13.86 -5.42 11.17
C TYR A 21 15.36 -5.58 11.40
N GLU A 22 15.85 -5.25 12.60
CA GLU A 22 17.25 -5.43 12.96
C GLU A 22 17.64 -6.92 12.93
N ARG A 23 18.81 -7.20 12.37
CA ARG A 23 19.42 -8.53 12.35
C ARG A 23 20.27 -8.78 13.57
N LYS A 24 20.37 -10.04 13.98
CA LYS A 24 21.21 -10.47 15.12
C LYS A 24 22.70 -10.16 14.95
N ASP A 25 23.18 -10.10 13.72
CA ASP A 25 24.58 -9.94 13.36
C ASP A 25 24.95 -8.51 12.91
N ALA A 26 24.02 -7.55 13.02
CA ALA A 26 24.04 -6.16 12.54
C ALA A 26 23.33 -5.92 11.19
N GLY A 27 22.87 -4.68 11.02
CA GLY A 27 22.07 -4.25 9.88
C GLY A 27 20.59 -4.60 10.01
N PHE A 28 19.86 -4.41 8.91
CA PHE A 28 18.42 -4.57 8.84
C PHE A 28 17.99 -5.35 7.61
N ASP A 29 16.97 -6.17 7.77
CA ASP A 29 16.20 -6.74 6.67
C ASP A 29 15.04 -5.81 6.34
N VAL A 30 14.89 -5.46 5.07
CA VAL A 30 13.85 -4.54 4.59
C VAL A 30 12.70 -5.33 3.99
N TYR A 31 11.48 -5.05 4.47
CA TYR A 31 10.26 -5.70 4.01
C TYR A 31 9.21 -4.68 3.58
N ILE A 32 8.42 -5.04 2.57
CA ILE A 32 7.08 -4.47 2.39
C ILE A 32 6.10 -5.29 3.23
N PHE A 33 5.23 -4.60 3.97
CA PHE A 33 4.16 -5.18 4.76
C PHE A 33 2.81 -5.00 4.06
N GLU A 34 2.48 -5.92 3.17
CA GLU A 34 1.29 -5.85 2.32
C GLU A 34 0.66 -7.22 2.07
N LYS A 35 -0.67 -7.22 1.97
CA LYS A 35 -1.44 -8.43 1.67
C LYS A 35 -0.96 -9.09 0.38
N LYS A 36 -1.06 -10.42 0.33
CA LYS A 36 -0.83 -11.19 -0.90
C LYS A 36 -1.54 -10.58 -2.10
N ASN A 37 -0.83 -10.50 -3.23
CA ASN A 37 -1.26 -9.89 -4.50
C ASN A 37 -1.41 -8.36 -4.48
N SER A 38 -1.17 -7.70 -3.33
CA SER A 38 -1.23 -6.24 -3.22
C SER A 38 -0.03 -5.57 -3.88
N VAL A 39 1.12 -6.23 -3.99
CA VAL A 39 2.33 -5.67 -4.61
C VAL A 39 2.97 -6.70 -5.57
N PRO A 40 2.32 -7.00 -6.72
CA PRO A 40 2.68 -8.11 -7.60
C PRO A 40 4.14 -8.10 -8.08
N GLU A 41 4.76 -6.92 -8.21
CA GLU A 41 6.15 -6.78 -8.65
C GLU A 41 7.17 -7.44 -7.71
N PHE A 42 6.81 -7.69 -6.44
CA PHE A 42 7.71 -8.27 -5.45
C PHE A 42 7.24 -9.62 -4.91
N GLU A 43 6.16 -10.20 -5.45
CA GLU A 43 5.56 -11.43 -4.90
C GLU A 43 6.50 -12.65 -4.94
N GLU A 44 7.50 -12.67 -5.83
CA GLU A 44 8.53 -13.72 -5.87
C GLU A 44 9.37 -13.77 -4.58
N SER A 45 9.52 -12.64 -3.88
CA SER A 45 10.28 -12.53 -2.63
C SER A 45 9.40 -12.60 -1.38
N ARG A 46 8.14 -13.04 -1.52
CA ARG A 46 7.21 -13.15 -0.40
C ARG A 46 7.65 -14.25 0.57
N VAL A 47 7.72 -13.91 1.85
CA VAL A 47 8.07 -14.86 2.92
C VAL A 47 6.84 -15.37 3.66
N ASP A 48 5.78 -14.56 3.76
CA ASP A 48 4.49 -14.96 4.35
C ASP A 48 3.30 -14.15 3.82
N GLN A 49 2.14 -14.25 4.48
CA GLN A 49 0.89 -13.57 4.09
C GLN A 49 0.97 -12.03 4.02
N PHE A 50 1.95 -11.38 4.66
CA PHE A 50 2.12 -9.92 4.69
C PHE A 50 3.54 -9.48 4.31
N HIS A 51 4.57 -10.22 4.64
CA HIS A 51 5.95 -9.79 4.46
C HIS A 51 6.50 -10.17 3.09
N ILE A 52 7.06 -9.18 2.41
CA ILE A 52 7.80 -9.33 1.16
C ILE A 52 9.22 -8.82 1.36
N PHE A 53 10.21 -9.71 1.28
CA PHE A 53 11.61 -9.33 1.50
C PHE A 53 12.17 -8.57 0.30
N LEU A 54 12.84 -7.45 0.54
CA LEU A 54 13.41 -6.62 -0.52
C LEU A 54 14.93 -6.62 -0.56
N GLY A 55 15.58 -6.89 0.57
CA GLY A 55 17.02 -6.87 0.71
C GLY A 55 17.46 -6.45 2.10
N THR A 56 18.73 -6.13 2.22
CA THR A 56 19.36 -5.77 3.49
C THR A 56 20.07 -4.42 3.38
N ILE A 57 20.08 -3.67 4.47
CA ILE A 57 20.83 -2.41 4.66
C ILE A 57 21.67 -2.51 5.93
N ASN A 58 22.78 -1.78 6.04
CA ASN A 58 23.67 -1.86 7.21
C ASN A 58 23.27 -0.87 8.33
N SER A 59 22.58 0.22 7.98
CA SER A 59 22.11 1.25 8.92
C SER A 59 20.82 1.88 8.43
N GLU A 60 20.14 2.64 9.30
CA GLU A 60 18.92 3.39 8.94
C GLU A 60 19.20 4.46 7.86
N ASP A 61 20.38 5.09 7.91
CA ASP A 61 20.80 6.14 6.97
C ASP A 61 20.87 5.63 5.51
N GLU A 62 21.10 4.34 5.30
CA GLU A 62 21.14 3.73 3.97
C GLU A 62 19.74 3.53 3.36
N PHE A 63 18.68 3.66 4.15
CA PHE A 63 17.32 3.34 3.70
C PHE A 63 16.88 4.21 2.51
N GLU A 64 17.14 5.52 2.56
CA GLU A 64 16.71 6.44 1.49
C GLU A 64 17.35 6.09 0.14
N GLU A 65 18.63 5.71 0.14
CA GLU A 65 19.32 5.26 -1.06
C GLU A 65 18.75 3.94 -1.57
N PHE A 66 18.57 2.95 -0.68
CA PHE A 66 17.99 1.66 -1.01
C PHE A 66 16.60 1.82 -1.64
N TYR A 67 15.75 2.64 -1.02
CA TYR A 67 14.41 2.93 -1.49
C TYR A 67 14.42 3.55 -2.90
N ASN A 68 15.22 4.60 -3.13
CA ASN A 68 15.24 5.30 -4.41
C ASN A 68 15.81 4.43 -5.55
N LEU A 69 16.86 3.64 -5.29
CA LEU A 69 17.54 2.86 -6.32
C LEU A 69 16.85 1.52 -6.64
N ARG A 70 16.21 0.89 -5.64
CA ARG A 70 15.60 -0.45 -5.78
C ARG A 70 14.08 -0.37 -5.86
N ILE A 71 13.46 0.21 -4.83
CA ILE A 71 12.02 0.12 -4.64
C ILE A 71 11.30 1.06 -5.60
N ARG A 72 11.60 2.36 -5.50
CA ARG A 72 10.93 3.43 -6.26
C ARG A 72 11.02 3.23 -7.77
N LYS A 73 12.17 2.75 -8.26
CA LYS A 73 12.39 2.47 -9.68
C LYS A 73 11.50 1.36 -10.23
N LEU A 74 11.16 0.36 -9.42
CA LEU A 74 10.32 -0.78 -9.82
C LEU A 74 8.82 -0.44 -9.73
N ILE A 75 8.41 0.26 -8.68
CA ILE A 75 7.01 0.62 -8.44
C ILE A 75 6.55 1.81 -9.31
N GLY A 76 7.44 2.76 -9.60
CA GLY A 76 7.08 4.01 -10.27
C GLY A 76 5.91 4.73 -9.59
N ASN A 77 4.94 5.19 -10.38
CA ASN A 77 3.71 5.85 -9.90
C ASN A 77 2.51 4.90 -9.77
N LYS A 78 2.72 3.58 -9.89
CA LYS A 78 1.62 2.57 -9.87
C LYS A 78 0.82 2.60 -8.57
N TYR A 79 1.47 2.97 -7.47
CA TYR A 79 0.93 2.97 -6.11
C TYR A 79 0.47 4.36 -5.64
N GLU A 80 0.55 5.38 -6.49
CA GLU A 80 -0.01 6.70 -6.23
C GLU A 80 -1.53 6.60 -6.04
N LEU A 81 -2.06 7.18 -4.96
CA LEU A 81 -3.51 7.31 -4.77
C LEU A 81 -4.07 8.37 -5.71
N ILE A 82 -5.02 7.97 -6.55
CA ILE A 82 -5.77 8.86 -7.42
C ILE A 82 -7.25 8.83 -7.06
N PRO A 83 -7.97 9.97 -7.17
CA PRO A 83 -9.42 9.98 -7.02
C PRO A 83 -10.07 9.04 -8.03
N TYR A 84 -10.94 8.15 -7.55
CA TYR A 84 -11.62 7.14 -8.35
C TYR A 84 -13.12 7.38 -8.46
N TYR A 85 -13.77 7.66 -7.33
CA TYR A 85 -15.21 7.92 -7.27
C TYR A 85 -15.50 9.01 -6.25
N ALA A 86 -16.48 9.87 -6.57
CA ALA A 86 -16.95 10.90 -5.67
C ALA A 86 -18.48 10.90 -5.59
N GLU A 87 -19.02 11.04 -4.39
CA GLU A 87 -20.45 11.13 -4.10
C GLU A 87 -20.74 12.42 -3.33
N LYS A 88 -21.79 13.12 -3.73
CA LYS A 88 -22.20 14.36 -3.05
C LYS A 88 -23.13 14.09 -1.87
N GLY A 89 -22.84 14.68 -0.72
CA GLY A 89 -23.72 14.72 0.45
C GLY A 89 -24.14 13.36 1.05
N SER A 90 -23.51 12.24 0.65
CA SER A 90 -23.86 10.90 1.11
C SER A 90 -22.63 10.00 1.11
N ARG A 91 -22.50 9.19 2.17
CA ARG A 91 -21.47 8.14 2.31
C ARG A 91 -21.94 6.78 1.78
N LYS A 92 -23.24 6.61 1.53
CA LYS A 92 -23.86 5.28 1.40
C LYS A 92 -23.39 4.52 0.17
N VAL A 93 -23.31 5.17 -0.99
CA VAL A 93 -22.85 4.52 -2.23
C VAL A 93 -21.32 4.39 -2.20
N CYS A 94 -20.61 5.40 -1.69
CA CYS A 94 -19.17 5.33 -1.43
C CYS A 94 -18.79 4.12 -0.56
N GLY A 95 -19.51 3.86 0.53
CA GLY A 95 -19.27 2.69 1.38
C GLY A 95 -19.42 1.36 0.63
N LYS A 96 -20.49 1.21 -0.16
CA LYS A 96 -20.71 0.01 -0.99
C LYS A 96 -19.60 -0.20 -2.01
N ILE A 97 -19.21 0.86 -2.73
CA ILE A 97 -18.14 0.82 -3.71
C ILE A 97 -16.82 0.46 -3.03
N PHE A 98 -16.51 1.07 -1.89
CA PHE A 98 -15.29 0.78 -1.12
C PHE A 98 -15.20 -0.69 -0.72
N ASP A 99 -16.28 -1.27 -0.19
CA ASP A 99 -16.32 -2.68 0.19
C ASP A 99 -16.20 -3.60 -1.02
N ALA A 100 -16.85 -3.27 -2.14
CA ALA A 100 -16.75 -4.03 -3.38
C ALA A 100 -15.32 -4.02 -3.95
N LEU A 101 -14.64 -2.86 -3.95
CA LEU A 101 -13.25 -2.73 -4.35
C LEU A 101 -12.31 -3.56 -3.46
N LYS A 102 -12.53 -3.53 -2.15
CA LYS A 102 -11.75 -4.31 -1.18
C LYS A 102 -11.87 -5.82 -1.44
N ASN A 103 -13.07 -6.28 -1.80
CA ASN A 103 -13.33 -7.69 -2.13
C ASN A 103 -12.68 -8.14 -3.44
N LEU A 104 -12.42 -7.21 -4.38
CA LEU A 104 -11.65 -7.47 -5.60
C LEU A 104 -10.13 -7.43 -5.40
N GLY A 105 -9.66 -7.12 -4.18
CA GLY A 105 -8.22 -7.03 -3.90
C GLY A 105 -7.62 -5.65 -4.11
N CYS A 106 -8.43 -4.60 -4.27
CA CYS A 106 -7.94 -3.22 -4.20
C CYS A 106 -7.63 -2.89 -2.73
N TYR A 107 -6.35 -2.97 -2.36
CA TYR A 107 -5.86 -2.67 -1.00
C TYR A 107 -5.14 -1.32 -0.98
N GLY A 108 -5.05 -0.69 0.20
CA GLY A 108 -4.43 0.65 0.34
C GLY A 108 -5.24 1.74 -0.35
N MET A 109 -6.57 1.72 -0.17
CA MET A 109 -7.49 2.76 -0.62
C MET A 109 -7.72 3.79 0.49
N LEU A 110 -8.10 5.01 0.10
CA LEU A 110 -8.47 6.08 1.02
C LEU A 110 -9.93 6.50 0.79
N LEU A 111 -10.69 6.63 1.88
CA LEU A 111 -12.00 7.29 1.87
C LEU A 111 -11.87 8.63 2.61
N SER A 112 -12.05 9.73 1.91
CA SER A 112 -12.02 11.09 2.46
C SER A 112 -13.36 11.78 2.32
N SER A 113 -13.59 12.81 3.14
CA SER A 113 -14.76 13.69 3.05
C SER A 113 -14.33 15.15 3.11
N ASN A 114 -15.04 16.03 2.41
CA ASN A 114 -14.85 17.48 2.52
C ASN A 114 -15.84 18.11 3.53
N GLU A 115 -15.70 19.42 3.76
CA GLU A 115 -16.57 20.20 4.66
C GLU A 115 -18.05 20.23 4.23
N LEU A 116 -18.33 19.97 2.95
CA LEU A 116 -19.68 19.92 2.38
C LEU A 116 -20.34 18.55 2.55
N GLY A 117 -19.61 17.56 3.10
CA GLY A 117 -20.08 16.19 3.23
C GLY A 117 -20.04 15.39 1.93
N ASP A 118 -19.27 15.83 0.93
CA ASP A 118 -18.95 15.03 -0.25
C ASP A 118 -17.85 14.04 0.10
N TYR A 119 -17.97 12.82 -0.40
CA TYR A 119 -17.05 11.73 -0.14
C TYR A 119 -16.28 11.38 -1.40
N THR A 120 -14.97 11.15 -1.26
CA THR A 120 -14.10 10.68 -2.35
C THR A 120 -13.44 9.37 -1.95
N ILE A 121 -13.51 8.39 -2.84
CA ILE A 121 -12.70 7.18 -2.79
C ILE A 121 -11.49 7.43 -3.69
N SER A 122 -10.29 7.28 -3.12
CA SER A 122 -9.04 7.20 -3.87
C SER A 122 -8.51 5.78 -3.85
N ILE A 123 -8.02 5.32 -4.99
CA ILE A 123 -7.40 3.99 -5.15
C ILE A 123 -6.02 4.16 -5.76
N ARG A 124 -5.17 3.12 -5.67
CA ARG A 124 -3.86 3.13 -6.33
C ARG A 124 -4.05 3.12 -7.85
N ARG A 125 -3.24 3.88 -8.58
CA ARG A 125 -3.30 4.01 -10.04
C ARG A 125 -3.38 2.67 -10.78
N LYS A 126 -2.64 1.66 -10.30
CA LYS A 126 -2.63 0.31 -10.90
C LYS A 126 -3.95 -0.45 -10.77
N ASP A 127 -4.77 -0.12 -9.78
CA ASP A 127 -6.01 -0.85 -9.47
C ASP A 127 -7.20 -0.37 -10.32
N VAL A 128 -7.03 0.71 -11.09
CA VAL A 128 -8.07 1.32 -11.93
C VAL A 128 -8.70 0.31 -12.88
N GLU A 129 -7.89 -0.52 -13.56
CA GLU A 129 -8.41 -1.48 -14.54
C GLU A 129 -9.30 -2.53 -13.89
N ILE A 130 -8.93 -3.01 -12.69
CA ILE A 130 -9.72 -3.97 -11.91
C ILE A 130 -10.98 -3.31 -11.37
N ALA A 131 -10.88 -2.04 -10.96
CA ALA A 131 -11.97 -1.29 -10.37
C ALA A 131 -13.08 -0.92 -11.36
N LYS A 132 -12.78 -0.73 -12.66
CA LYS A 132 -13.72 -0.25 -13.69
C LYS A 132 -15.09 -0.93 -13.69
N THR A 133 -15.17 -2.22 -13.35
CA THR A 133 -16.42 -2.99 -13.34
C THR A 133 -17.31 -2.72 -12.12
N ILE A 134 -16.77 -2.13 -11.04
CA ILE A 134 -17.48 -1.99 -9.76
C ILE A 134 -18.50 -0.86 -9.74
N VAL A 135 -18.15 0.31 -10.29
CA VAL A 135 -19.03 1.50 -10.24
C VAL A 135 -20.33 1.21 -10.97
N GLN A 136 -20.27 0.54 -12.12
CA GLN A 136 -21.46 0.20 -12.90
C GLN A 136 -22.40 -0.76 -12.15
N SER A 137 -21.87 -1.67 -11.32
CA SER A 137 -22.69 -2.64 -10.57
C SER A 137 -23.29 -2.10 -9.26
N ASN A 138 -22.81 -0.96 -8.74
CA ASN A 138 -23.20 -0.45 -7.41
C ASN A 138 -23.98 0.88 -7.45
N VAL A 139 -24.08 1.50 -8.63
CA VAL A 139 -24.83 2.75 -8.87
C VAL A 139 -26.26 2.46 -9.36
N LEU A 140 -26.62 1.19 -9.58
CA LEU A 140 -27.97 0.73 -9.97
C LEU A 140 -28.87 0.46 -8.75
#